data_AF-X1U3H5-F1
#
_entry.id   AF-X1U3H5-F1
#
_cell.length_a   1.000
_cell.length_b   1.000
_cell.length_c   1.000
_cell.angle_alpha   90.00
_cell.angle_beta   90.00
_cell.angle_gamma   90.00
#
_symmetry.space_group_name_H-M   'P 1'
#
loop_
_entity.id
_entity.type
_entity.pdbx_description
1 polymer ?
#
loop_
_entity_poly.entity_id
_entity_poly.type
_entity_poly.pdbx_seq_one_letter_code
_entity_poly.pdbx_strand_id
1 'polypeptide(L)'
;IFWLPFFVQYLREENRFILPSFSYSDFAGWSIQTGYYFYASPFFQAKLHLDYREKRGWAEGIDISYRLKGGKGKLNTYFIKEKDTQEERWLARLEHQQSLSKSTSLKLRLNRLSDKDFLKDYFGQEYQTAYLYLAHQGPGYNASILAQPVVNPVFERGSIERLPQFKLNFDSQRIGEFYLNREEAIEITNFKKDDKSILRADGFLDISSPWTSFEYFKLRPRIGYHLFHYWYERER
;
A
#
# COMPACT_ATOMS: atom_id res chain seq x y z
N ILE A 1 26.65 15.63 30.78
CA ILE A 1 26.33 14.21 31.11
C ILE A 1 24.82 14.11 31.17
N PHE A 2 24.18 13.47 30.20
CA PHE A 2 22.74 13.17 30.25
C PHE A 2 22.57 11.67 29.98
N TRP A 3 22.07 10.97 31.00
CA TRP A 3 21.63 9.58 30.91
C TRP A 3 20.12 9.57 31.02
N LEU A 4 19.46 8.80 30.17
CA LEU A 4 18.19 8.13 30.48
C LEU A 4 17.78 7.19 29.34
N PRO A 5 17.63 5.89 29.63
CA PRO A 5 16.56 5.14 29.00
C PRO A 5 15.84 4.27 30.03
N PHE A 6 14.69 4.74 30.53
CA PHE A 6 13.68 3.81 31.00
C PHE A 6 13.08 3.14 29.75
N PHE A 7 13.33 1.85 29.59
CA PHE A 7 12.64 1.02 28.61
C PHE A 7 11.35 0.53 29.26
N VAL A 8 10.23 1.17 28.93
CA VAL A 8 8.92 0.73 29.41
C VAL A 8 8.26 -0.11 28.33
N GLN A 9 8.38 -1.43 28.45
CA GLN A 9 7.64 -2.38 27.62
C GLN A 9 6.36 -2.78 28.35
N TYR A 10 5.25 -2.25 27.90
CA TYR A 10 3.95 -2.56 28.49
C TYR A 10 3.45 -3.93 28.02
N LEU A 11 3.28 -4.85 28.95
CA LEU A 11 2.82 -6.23 28.72
C LEU A 11 1.29 -6.39 28.72
N ARG A 12 0.54 -5.34 29.10
CA ARG A 12 -0.93 -5.37 29.18
C ARG A 12 -1.59 -4.31 28.29
N GLU A 13 -2.62 -4.74 27.57
CA GLU A 13 -3.48 -3.92 26.73
C GLU A 13 -4.65 -3.39 27.59
N GLU A 14 -4.51 -2.18 28.13
CA GLU A 14 -5.48 -1.54 29.02
C GLU A 14 -5.62 -0.06 28.67
N ASN A 15 -6.77 0.53 29.00
CA ASN A 15 -7.04 1.96 28.84
C ASN A 15 -6.05 2.80 29.67
N ARG A 16 -5.28 3.69 29.04
CA ARG A 16 -4.29 4.50 29.75
C ARG A 16 -3.83 5.73 28.99
N PHE A 17 -3.30 6.71 29.74
CA PHE A 17 -2.48 7.76 29.16
C PHE A 17 -1.15 7.21 28.65
N ILE A 18 -0.71 7.70 27.50
CA ILE A 18 0.59 7.41 26.91
C ILE A 18 1.60 8.31 27.62
N LEU A 19 2.71 7.74 28.09
CA LEU A 19 3.77 8.56 28.69
C LEU A 19 4.30 9.55 27.65
N PRO A 20 4.45 10.84 28.00
CA PRO A 20 4.98 11.82 27.07
C PRO A 20 6.37 11.42 26.55
N SER A 21 6.55 11.43 25.24
CA SER A 21 7.85 11.27 24.59
C SER A 21 8.36 12.63 24.10
N PHE A 22 9.66 12.87 24.29
CA PHE A 22 10.33 14.08 23.81
C PHE A 22 11.20 13.74 22.61
N SER A 23 11.17 14.59 21.59
CA SER A 23 12.00 14.45 20.39
C SER A 23 12.48 15.81 19.88
N TYR A 24 13.49 15.81 19.02
CA TYR A 24 13.97 17.00 18.33
C TYR A 24 14.16 16.70 16.85
N SER A 25 13.77 17.64 15.99
CA SER A 25 14.07 17.61 14.55
C SER A 25 14.25 19.02 14.02
N ASP A 26 14.99 19.18 12.92
CA ASP A 26 15.17 20.49 12.31
C ASP A 26 13.85 21.11 11.83
N PHE A 27 12.93 20.27 11.34
CA PHE A 27 11.61 20.66 10.87
C PHE A 27 10.65 21.09 12.01
N ALA A 28 10.59 20.33 13.11
CA ALA A 28 9.58 20.54 14.17
C ALA A 28 10.13 21.23 15.44
N GLY A 29 11.45 21.33 15.61
CA GLY A 29 12.09 21.74 16.87
C GLY A 29 11.90 20.71 17.98
N TRP A 30 11.99 21.14 19.23
CA TRP A 30 11.63 20.31 20.38
C TRP A 30 10.15 19.94 20.30
N SER A 31 9.84 18.66 20.45
CA SER A 31 8.48 18.15 20.35
C SER A 31 8.18 17.26 21.55
N ILE A 32 6.96 17.39 22.09
CA ILE A 32 6.40 16.50 23.10
C ILE A 32 5.18 15.82 22.50
N GLN A 33 5.13 14.50 22.58
CA GLN A 33 4.04 13.69 22.05
C GLN A 33 3.43 12.90 23.20
N THR A 34 2.12 12.99 23.34
CA THR A 34 1.38 12.25 24.36
C THR A 34 0.03 11.83 23.81
N GLY A 35 -0.77 11.16 24.62
CA GLY A 35 -2.05 10.69 24.15
C GLY A 35 -2.76 9.77 25.10
N TYR A 36 -3.79 9.11 24.58
CA TYR A 36 -4.58 8.14 25.31
C TYR A 36 -4.75 6.88 24.48
N TYR A 37 -4.34 5.75 25.04
CA TYR A 37 -4.58 4.44 24.48
C TYR A 37 -5.93 3.92 24.98
N PHE A 38 -6.86 3.74 24.04
CA PHE A 38 -8.18 3.17 24.28
C PHE A 38 -8.21 1.73 23.77
N TYR A 39 -8.22 0.79 24.72
CA TYR A 39 -8.37 -0.63 24.47
C TYR A 39 -9.80 -1.07 24.75
N ALA A 40 -10.58 -1.28 23.70
CA ALA A 40 -11.95 -1.81 23.84
C ALA A 40 -11.94 -3.34 23.86
N SER A 41 -11.18 -3.97 22.98
CA SER A 41 -11.09 -5.43 22.87
C SER A 41 -9.87 -5.87 22.04
N PRO A 42 -9.55 -7.18 21.97
CA PRO A 42 -8.53 -7.69 21.05
C PRO A 42 -8.82 -7.42 19.55
N PHE A 43 -10.05 -7.00 19.22
CA PHE A 43 -10.50 -6.71 17.87
C PHE A 43 -10.62 -5.22 17.56
N PHE A 44 -10.53 -4.35 18.57
CA PHE A 44 -10.66 -2.91 18.38
C PHE A 44 -9.83 -2.15 19.42
N GLN A 45 -8.87 -1.38 18.91
CA GLN A 45 -7.97 -0.55 19.70
C GLN A 45 -7.87 0.82 19.04
N ALA A 46 -7.75 1.88 19.84
CA ALA A 46 -7.53 3.22 19.35
C ALA A 46 -6.41 3.93 20.14
N LYS A 47 -5.69 4.85 19.49
CA LYS A 47 -4.77 5.79 20.12
C LYS A 47 -5.19 7.19 19.71
N LEU A 48 -5.48 8.02 20.72
CA LEU A 48 -5.67 9.44 20.55
C LEU A 48 -4.32 10.11 20.78
N HIS A 49 -3.87 10.93 19.84
CA HIS A 49 -2.60 11.65 19.91
C HIS A 49 -2.86 13.12 20.20
N LEU A 50 -2.01 13.67 21.06
CA LEU A 50 -1.91 15.10 21.31
C LEU A 50 -0.43 15.46 21.35
N ASP A 51 0.04 16.12 20.31
CA ASP A 51 1.43 16.50 20.15
C ASP A 51 1.57 18.01 20.22
N TYR A 52 2.67 18.48 20.80
CA TYR A 52 3.11 19.86 20.68
C TYR A 52 4.51 19.89 20.08
N ARG A 53 4.66 20.69 19.03
CA ARG A 53 5.90 20.86 18.27
C ARG A 53 6.34 22.31 18.38
N GLU A 54 7.55 22.56 18.88
CA GLU A 54 8.05 23.91 19.16
C GLU A 54 7.99 24.83 17.94
N LYS A 55 8.28 24.34 16.73
CA LYS A 55 8.21 25.18 15.52
C LYS A 55 6.82 25.18 14.86
N ARG A 56 6.06 24.09 14.99
CA ARG A 56 4.82 23.86 14.22
C ARG A 56 3.53 24.06 15.01
N GLY A 57 3.53 23.96 16.33
CA GLY A 57 2.33 24.11 17.18
C GLY A 57 1.70 22.79 17.59
N TRP A 58 0.41 22.83 17.93
CA TRP A 58 -0.35 21.68 18.41
C TRP A 58 -0.83 20.81 17.25
N ALA A 59 -0.74 19.50 17.41
CA ALA A 59 -1.31 18.51 16.51
C ALA A 59 -2.12 17.49 17.28
N GLU A 60 -3.10 16.92 16.60
CA GLU A 60 -3.95 15.86 17.12
C GLU A 60 -4.14 14.76 16.08
N GLY A 61 -4.44 13.55 16.53
CA GLY A 61 -4.61 12.43 15.63
C GLY A 61 -5.30 11.25 16.27
N ILE A 62 -5.81 10.35 15.42
CA ILE A 62 -6.48 9.12 15.85
C ILE A 62 -5.92 7.96 15.03
N ASP A 63 -5.34 6.99 15.73
CA ASP A 63 -5.01 5.69 15.14
C ASP A 63 -6.00 4.64 15.62
N ILE A 64 -6.76 4.05 14.71
CA ILE A 64 -7.66 2.93 14.99
C ILE A 64 -7.06 1.67 14.37
N SER A 65 -7.00 0.60 15.15
CA SER A 65 -6.70 -0.75 14.67
C SER A 65 -7.90 -1.65 14.93
N TYR A 66 -8.40 -2.29 13.88
CA TYR A 66 -9.56 -3.16 13.97
C TYR A 66 -9.29 -4.52 13.31
N ARG A 67 -9.99 -5.56 13.82
CA ARG A 67 -10.01 -6.91 13.26
C ARG A 67 -11.46 -7.34 13.10
N LEU A 68 -11.77 -7.92 11.95
CA LEU A 68 -13.06 -8.49 11.58
C LEU A 68 -12.86 -9.98 11.30
N LYS A 69 -13.95 -10.72 11.10
CA LYS A 69 -13.86 -12.11 10.65
C LYS A 69 -13.18 -12.15 9.27
N GLY A 70 -12.01 -12.79 9.20
CA GLY A 70 -11.20 -12.86 7.99
C GLY A 70 -10.58 -11.53 7.56
N GLY A 71 -10.63 -10.48 8.39
CA GLY A 71 -10.19 -9.14 7.99
C GLY A 71 -9.47 -8.37 9.09
N LYS A 72 -8.68 -7.39 8.69
CA LYS A 72 -8.03 -6.44 9.59
C LYS A 72 -7.79 -5.13 8.88
N GLY A 73 -7.74 -4.05 9.64
CA GLY A 73 -7.39 -2.76 9.07
C GLY A 73 -6.92 -1.76 10.10
N LYS A 74 -6.44 -0.64 9.57
CA LYS A 74 -5.94 0.51 10.30
C LYS A 74 -6.48 1.79 9.68
N LEU A 75 -6.94 2.70 10.52
CA LEU A 75 -7.25 4.07 10.14
C LEU A 75 -6.29 4.98 10.92
N ASN A 76 -5.55 5.83 10.23
CA ASN A 76 -4.66 6.83 10.83
C ASN A 76 -5.13 8.20 10.38
N THR A 77 -5.41 9.08 11.33
CA THR A 77 -5.69 10.49 11.08
C THR A 77 -4.70 11.34 11.84
N TYR A 78 -4.31 12.47 11.25
CA TYR A 78 -3.49 13.48 11.90
C TYR A 78 -3.86 14.84 11.34
N PHE A 79 -3.96 15.84 12.21
CA PHE A 79 -4.29 17.21 11.87
C PHE A 79 -3.39 18.16 12.66
N ILE A 80 -2.92 19.20 12.00
CA ILE A 80 -2.16 20.29 12.61
C ILE A 80 -2.50 21.59 11.89
N LYS A 81 -2.74 22.63 12.68
CA LYS A 81 -2.70 24.01 12.21
C LYS A 81 -1.33 24.58 12.55
N GLU A 82 -0.49 24.73 11.53
CA GLU A 82 0.89 25.18 11.70
C GLU A 82 0.90 26.62 12.23
N LYS A 83 1.59 26.86 13.35
CA LYS A 83 1.63 28.20 13.97
C LYS A 83 2.45 29.21 13.19
N ASP A 84 3.43 28.76 12.42
CA ASP A 84 4.37 29.60 11.68
C ASP A 84 3.83 29.96 10.28
N THR A 85 3.25 29.01 9.57
CA THR A 85 2.68 29.22 8.23
C THR A 85 1.17 29.53 8.25
N GLN A 86 0.48 29.25 9.36
CA GLN A 86 -0.98 29.27 9.48
C GLN A 86 -1.70 28.26 8.58
N GLU A 87 -0.98 27.33 7.96
CA GLU A 87 -1.54 26.29 7.11
C GLU A 87 -2.18 25.16 7.92
N GLU A 88 -3.30 24.65 7.42
CA GLU A 88 -3.97 23.48 7.97
C GLU A 88 -3.55 22.24 7.19
N ARG A 89 -2.75 21.39 7.83
CA ARG A 89 -2.21 20.17 7.23
C ARG A 89 -2.77 18.94 7.91
N TRP A 90 -3.07 17.93 7.11
CA TRP A 90 -3.72 16.72 7.57
C TRP A 90 -3.41 15.48 6.75
N LEU A 91 -3.69 14.33 7.36
CA LEU A 91 -3.61 12.99 6.80
C LEU A 91 -4.86 12.18 7.19
N ALA A 92 -5.37 11.40 6.24
CA ALA A 92 -6.28 10.29 6.47
C ALA A 92 -5.79 9.08 5.67
N ARG A 93 -5.34 8.04 6.38
CA ARG A 93 -4.87 6.77 5.81
C ARG A 93 -5.76 5.63 6.27
N LEU A 94 -6.32 4.90 5.33
CA LEU A 94 -7.03 3.65 5.58
C LEU A 94 -6.29 2.50 4.89
N GLU A 95 -5.91 1.50 5.68
CA GLU A 95 -5.45 0.22 5.17
C GLU A 95 -6.40 -0.88 5.61
N HIS A 96 -6.82 -1.73 4.67
CA HIS A 96 -7.70 -2.86 4.96
C HIS A 96 -7.28 -4.10 4.17
N GLN A 97 -7.32 -5.25 4.83
CA GLN A 97 -7.05 -6.55 4.23
C GLN A 97 -8.17 -7.51 4.63
N GLN A 98 -8.74 -8.22 3.66
CA GLN A 98 -9.83 -9.16 3.85
C GLN A 98 -9.54 -10.46 3.08
N SER A 99 -9.61 -11.59 3.77
CA SER A 99 -9.76 -12.91 3.18
C SER A 99 -11.25 -13.11 2.94
N LEU A 100 -11.65 -13.15 1.67
CA LEU A 100 -13.03 -13.43 1.24
C LEU A 100 -13.26 -14.94 1.18
N SER A 101 -12.22 -15.71 0.86
CA SER A 101 -12.18 -17.17 0.91
C SER A 101 -10.73 -17.63 1.17
N LYS A 102 -10.49 -18.95 1.16
CA LYS A 102 -9.12 -19.50 1.23
C LYS A 102 -8.24 -19.12 0.04
N SER A 103 -8.85 -18.81 -1.11
CA SER A 103 -8.17 -18.47 -2.36
C SER A 103 -8.37 -17.03 -2.81
N THR A 104 -9.32 -16.29 -2.22
CA THR A 104 -9.64 -14.92 -2.61
C THR A 104 -9.28 -13.94 -1.50
N SER A 105 -8.51 -12.91 -1.83
CA SER A 105 -8.14 -11.83 -0.92
C SER A 105 -8.37 -10.45 -1.53
N LEU A 106 -8.76 -9.50 -0.69
CA LEU A 106 -8.92 -8.09 -1.00
C LEU A 106 -7.93 -7.29 -0.15
N LYS A 107 -7.26 -6.33 -0.78
CA LYS A 107 -6.41 -5.33 -0.13
C LYS A 107 -6.86 -3.95 -0.58
N LEU A 108 -7.00 -3.04 0.37
CA LEU A 108 -7.35 -1.65 0.12
C LEU A 108 -6.34 -0.76 0.86
N ARG A 109 -5.86 0.26 0.17
CA ARG A 109 -5.10 1.37 0.74
C ARG A 109 -5.68 2.66 0.18
N LEU A 110 -6.09 3.55 1.07
CA LEU A 110 -6.46 4.93 0.75
C LEU A 110 -5.55 5.85 1.54
N ASN A 111 -4.89 6.78 0.87
CA ASN A 111 -3.99 7.76 1.48
C ASN A 111 -4.37 9.14 0.97
N ARG A 112 -5.17 9.87 1.75
CA ARG A 112 -5.54 11.25 1.43
C ARG A 112 -4.78 12.20 2.35
N LEU A 113 -4.08 13.16 1.77
CA LEU A 113 -3.21 14.10 2.47
C LEU A 113 -3.52 15.51 1.98
N SER A 114 -3.26 16.48 2.85
CA SER A 114 -3.24 17.91 2.50
C SER A 114 -2.20 18.25 1.43
N ASP A 115 -0.97 17.74 1.58
CA ASP A 115 0.15 17.99 0.67
C ASP A 115 1.07 16.75 0.54
N LYS A 116 2.00 16.80 -0.42
CA LYS A 116 2.90 15.68 -0.75
C LYS A 116 3.98 15.43 0.30
N ASP A 117 4.38 16.47 1.04
CA ASP A 117 5.54 16.45 1.94
C ASP A 117 5.12 16.14 3.39
N PHE A 118 3.83 16.16 3.70
CA PHE A 118 3.28 15.90 5.03
C PHE A 118 3.85 14.64 5.72
N LEU A 119 3.87 13.51 5.01
CA LEU A 119 4.39 12.26 5.59
C LEU A 119 5.89 12.31 5.86
N LYS A 120 6.63 13.00 5.00
CA LYS A 120 8.07 13.17 5.14
C LYS A 120 8.39 14.08 6.32
N ASP A 121 7.70 15.21 6.40
CA ASP A 121 7.89 16.24 7.41
C ASP A 121 7.55 15.76 8.84
N TYR A 122 6.41 15.08 9.00
CA TYR A 122 5.90 14.73 10.33
C TYR A 122 6.24 13.31 10.78
N PHE A 123 6.49 12.39 9.83
CA PHE A 123 6.66 10.96 10.11
C PHE A 123 7.91 10.35 9.47
N GLY A 124 8.67 11.09 8.67
CA GLY A 124 9.83 10.55 7.93
C GLY A 124 9.46 9.43 6.96
N GLN A 125 8.22 9.45 6.43
CA GLN A 125 7.69 8.41 5.55
C GLN A 125 7.51 8.92 4.13
N GLU A 126 7.80 8.06 3.16
CA GLU A 126 7.48 8.33 1.75
C GLU A 126 5.99 8.14 1.46
N TYR A 127 5.48 8.94 0.53
CA TYR A 127 4.10 8.84 0.07
C TYR A 127 3.85 7.52 -0.67
N GLN A 128 2.67 6.95 -0.47
CA GLN A 128 2.23 5.73 -1.16
C GLN A 128 0.85 5.98 -1.78
N THR A 129 0.70 5.61 -3.05
CA THR A 129 -0.55 5.78 -3.80
C THR A 129 -1.68 4.91 -3.26
N ALA A 130 -2.91 5.35 -3.49
CA ALA A 130 -4.09 4.56 -3.18
C ALA A 130 -4.27 3.40 -4.16
N TYR A 131 -4.77 2.28 -3.66
CA TYR A 131 -5.15 1.15 -4.50
C TYR A 131 -6.24 0.29 -3.85
N LEU A 132 -7.00 -0.39 -4.71
CA LEU A 132 -7.80 -1.56 -4.38
C LEU A 132 -7.27 -2.73 -5.20
N TYR A 133 -6.99 -3.85 -4.54
CA TYR A 133 -6.42 -5.04 -5.15
C TYR A 133 -7.20 -6.27 -4.72
N LEU A 134 -7.85 -6.94 -5.67
CA LEU A 134 -8.53 -8.21 -5.48
C LEU A 134 -7.70 -9.29 -6.16
N ALA A 135 -7.34 -10.35 -5.44
CA ALA A 135 -6.61 -11.49 -5.99
C ALA A 135 -7.36 -12.79 -5.72
N HIS A 136 -7.35 -13.69 -6.70
CA HIS A 136 -7.91 -15.01 -6.63
C HIS A 136 -6.90 -16.05 -7.13
N GLN A 137 -6.69 -17.10 -6.35
CA GLN A 137 -5.84 -18.24 -6.71
C GLN A 137 -6.71 -19.45 -7.04
N GLY A 138 -6.76 -19.83 -8.31
CA GLY A 138 -7.44 -21.04 -8.75
C GLY A 138 -6.46 -22.19 -8.99
N PRO A 139 -6.95 -23.39 -9.29
CA PRO A 139 -6.10 -24.51 -9.69
C PRO A 139 -5.38 -24.19 -11.02
N GLY A 140 -4.07 -24.00 -10.97
CA GLY A 140 -3.25 -23.76 -12.17
C GLY A 140 -3.30 -22.33 -12.70
N TYR A 141 -3.90 -21.37 -11.98
CA TYR A 141 -3.94 -19.97 -12.40
C TYR A 141 -4.09 -18.98 -11.23
N ASN A 142 -3.65 -17.76 -11.46
CA ASN A 142 -3.78 -16.62 -10.57
C ASN A 142 -4.43 -15.45 -11.32
N ALA A 143 -5.57 -14.97 -10.83
CA ALA A 143 -6.27 -13.82 -11.38
C ALA A 143 -6.20 -12.64 -10.40
N SER A 144 -6.07 -11.42 -10.91
CA SER A 144 -6.12 -10.21 -10.07
C SER A 144 -6.76 -9.02 -10.76
N ILE A 145 -7.42 -8.20 -9.97
CA ILE A 145 -7.95 -6.89 -10.35
C ILE A 145 -7.23 -5.84 -9.50
N LEU A 146 -6.66 -4.83 -10.14
CA LEU A 146 -6.06 -3.66 -9.52
C LEU A 146 -6.81 -2.41 -9.98
N ALA A 147 -7.26 -1.59 -9.04
CA ALA A 147 -7.68 -0.22 -9.28
C ALA A 147 -6.73 0.71 -8.52
N GLN A 148 -6.04 1.59 -9.23
CA GLN A 148 -5.09 2.54 -8.66
C GLN A 148 -5.46 3.97 -9.10
N PRO A 149 -6.42 4.60 -8.39
CA PRO A 149 -6.87 5.96 -8.69
C PRO A 149 -5.91 7.02 -8.14
N VAL A 150 -5.96 8.21 -8.72
CA VAL A 150 -5.42 9.43 -8.14
C VAL A 150 -6.40 9.90 -7.07
N VAL A 151 -5.93 9.97 -5.83
CA VAL A 151 -6.75 10.41 -4.70
C VAL A 151 -6.23 11.69 -4.09
N ASN A 152 -5.15 12.31 -4.58
CA ASN A 152 -4.66 13.62 -4.18
C ASN A 152 -4.35 14.49 -5.41
N PRO A 153 -5.38 15.02 -6.08
CA PRO A 153 -5.24 15.65 -7.41
C PRO A 153 -4.34 16.89 -7.43
N VAL A 154 -4.11 17.53 -6.27
CA VAL A 154 -3.24 18.71 -6.15
C VAL A 154 -1.79 18.37 -6.46
N PHE A 155 -1.27 17.27 -5.92
CA PHE A 155 0.15 16.90 -6.07
C PHE A 155 0.38 15.61 -6.86
N GLU A 156 -0.66 14.82 -7.12
CA GLU A 156 -0.61 13.69 -8.05
C GLU A 156 -0.97 14.11 -9.49
N ARG A 157 -1.05 15.41 -9.78
CA ARG A 157 -1.39 15.92 -11.11
C ARG A 157 -0.49 15.30 -12.19
N GLY A 158 -1.11 14.81 -13.25
CA GLY A 158 -0.41 14.18 -14.38
C GLY A 158 0.10 12.75 -14.10
N SER A 159 -0.21 12.17 -12.93
CA SER A 159 0.01 10.76 -12.65
C SER A 159 -0.89 9.89 -13.52
N ILE A 160 -0.44 8.68 -13.80
CA ILE A 160 -1.21 7.70 -14.59
C ILE A 160 -1.97 6.81 -13.62
N GLU A 161 -3.29 6.83 -13.73
CA GLU A 161 -4.21 5.93 -13.04
C GLU A 161 -4.31 4.60 -13.78
N ARG A 162 -4.54 3.51 -13.04
CA ARG A 162 -4.86 2.19 -13.61
C ARG A 162 -6.25 1.78 -13.17
N LEU A 163 -7.25 2.02 -14.01
CA LEU A 163 -8.67 1.95 -13.64
C LEU A 163 -9.55 1.31 -14.73
N PRO A 164 -9.79 -0.01 -14.69
CA PRO A 164 -9.08 -1.02 -13.90
C PRO A 164 -7.90 -1.67 -14.67
N GLN A 165 -7.10 -2.44 -13.95
CA GLN A 165 -6.14 -3.42 -14.48
C GLN A 165 -6.58 -4.84 -14.10
N PHE A 166 -6.68 -5.72 -15.08
CA PHE A 166 -6.93 -7.14 -14.95
C PHE A 166 -5.67 -7.91 -15.32
N LYS A 167 -5.32 -8.92 -14.53
CA LYS A 167 -4.24 -9.86 -14.84
C LYS A 167 -4.72 -11.28 -14.64
N LEU A 168 -4.35 -12.17 -15.56
CA LEU A 168 -4.52 -13.60 -15.47
C LEU A 168 -3.19 -14.27 -15.80
N ASN A 169 -2.62 -14.99 -14.85
CA ASN A 169 -1.39 -15.75 -15.02
C ASN A 169 -1.72 -17.23 -14.87
N PHE A 170 -1.18 -18.07 -15.73
CA PHE A 170 -1.30 -19.52 -15.60
C PHE A 170 -0.01 -20.09 -15.01
N ASP A 171 -0.16 -21.06 -14.11
CA ASP A 171 0.99 -21.71 -13.51
C ASP A 171 1.77 -22.49 -14.58
N SER A 172 3.08 -22.61 -14.40
CA SER A 172 3.92 -23.37 -15.32
C SER A 172 3.47 -24.83 -15.36
N GLN A 173 2.97 -25.28 -16.51
CA GLN A 173 2.55 -26.67 -16.72
C GLN A 173 3.57 -27.42 -17.57
N ARG A 174 3.80 -28.70 -17.23
CA ARG A 174 4.56 -29.61 -18.08
C ARG A 174 3.68 -30.07 -19.25
N ILE A 175 4.15 -29.89 -20.49
CA ILE A 175 3.42 -30.36 -21.67
C ILE A 175 4.00 -31.71 -22.14
N GLY A 176 3.22 -32.78 -21.98
CA GLY A 176 3.55 -34.10 -22.51
C GLY A 176 4.69 -34.82 -21.80
N GLU A 177 5.27 -35.84 -22.46
CA GLU A 177 6.40 -36.63 -21.94
C GLU A 177 7.75 -35.89 -22.05
N PHE A 178 7.80 -34.83 -22.85
CA PHE A 178 8.96 -33.96 -22.95
C PHE A 178 8.98 -33.00 -21.75
N TYR A 179 10.16 -32.75 -21.17
CA TYR A 179 10.35 -31.78 -20.10
C TYR A 179 10.17 -30.34 -20.63
N LEU A 180 8.96 -29.97 -21.06
CA LEU A 180 8.60 -28.66 -21.59
C LEU A 180 7.71 -27.95 -20.58
N ASN A 181 8.12 -26.75 -20.17
CA ASN A 181 7.36 -25.86 -19.31
C ASN A 181 6.69 -24.79 -20.14
N ARG A 182 5.41 -24.53 -19.87
CA ARG A 182 4.59 -23.49 -20.51
C ARG A 182 4.22 -22.39 -19.53
N GLU A 183 4.53 -21.15 -19.84
CA GLU A 183 4.18 -19.97 -19.06
C GLU A 183 3.28 -19.06 -19.91
N GLU A 184 2.14 -18.67 -19.38
CA GLU A 184 1.15 -17.82 -20.08
C GLU A 184 0.65 -16.73 -19.14
N ALA A 185 0.54 -15.50 -19.64
CA ALA A 185 -0.15 -14.44 -18.93
C ALA A 185 -0.87 -13.48 -19.87
N ILE A 186 -1.95 -12.90 -19.36
CA ILE A 186 -2.77 -11.89 -20.02
C ILE A 186 -2.95 -10.72 -19.06
N GLU A 187 -2.76 -9.50 -19.56
CA GLU A 187 -2.98 -8.25 -18.85
C GLU A 187 -3.87 -7.32 -19.69
N ILE A 188 -4.96 -6.84 -19.12
CA ILE A 188 -5.78 -5.78 -19.71
C ILE A 188 -5.77 -4.60 -18.75
N THR A 189 -5.26 -3.45 -19.18
CA THR A 189 -5.16 -2.26 -18.34
C THR A 189 -5.71 -1.05 -19.05
N ASN A 190 -6.65 -0.35 -18.39
CA ASN A 190 -7.03 0.99 -18.76
C ASN A 190 -6.15 2.00 -18.01
N PHE A 191 -5.31 2.71 -18.75
CA PHE A 191 -4.49 3.80 -18.24
C PHE A 191 -5.23 5.12 -18.43
N LYS A 192 -5.50 5.84 -17.34
CA LYS A 192 -6.14 7.16 -17.40
C LYS A 192 -5.16 8.24 -16.95
N LYS A 193 -5.16 9.37 -17.65
CA LYS A 193 -4.41 10.57 -17.29
C LYS A 193 -5.19 11.78 -17.77
N ASP A 194 -5.61 12.62 -16.81
CA ASP A 194 -6.43 13.79 -17.06
C ASP A 194 -7.70 13.41 -17.85
N ASP A 195 -7.90 13.94 -19.07
CA ASP A 195 -9.03 13.68 -19.98
C ASP A 195 -8.79 12.51 -20.96
N LYS A 196 -7.65 11.81 -20.86
CA LYS A 196 -7.23 10.78 -21.82
C LYS A 196 -7.24 9.39 -21.20
N SER A 197 -7.71 8.41 -21.96
CA SER A 197 -7.64 7.00 -21.60
C SER A 197 -6.97 6.18 -22.71
N ILE A 198 -6.20 5.18 -22.29
CA ILE A 198 -5.60 4.19 -23.19
C ILE A 198 -5.89 2.82 -22.62
N LEU A 199 -6.64 2.01 -23.36
CA LEU A 199 -6.82 0.61 -23.05
C LEU A 199 -5.68 -0.18 -23.72
N ARG A 200 -4.96 -0.97 -22.93
CA ARG A 200 -3.95 -1.91 -23.42
C ARG A 200 -4.38 -3.33 -23.12
N ALA A 201 -4.35 -4.20 -24.13
CA ALA A 201 -4.34 -5.64 -23.94
C ALA A 201 -2.94 -6.16 -24.28
N ASP A 202 -2.35 -6.95 -23.38
CA ASP A 202 -1.03 -7.53 -23.48
C ASP A 202 -1.12 -9.02 -23.11
N GLY A 203 -0.43 -9.88 -23.83
CA GLY A 203 -0.36 -11.29 -23.51
C GLY A 203 0.90 -11.94 -24.05
N PHE A 204 1.45 -12.89 -23.29
CA PHE A 204 2.60 -13.67 -23.72
C PHE A 204 2.40 -15.16 -23.48
N LEU A 205 3.09 -15.95 -24.30
CA LEU A 205 3.21 -17.39 -24.21
C LEU A 205 4.68 -17.75 -24.36
N ASP A 206 5.25 -18.38 -23.33
CA ASP A 206 6.63 -18.86 -23.31
C ASP A 206 6.63 -20.39 -23.14
N ILE A 207 7.38 -21.08 -23.99
CA ILE A 207 7.66 -22.52 -23.90
C ILE A 207 9.15 -22.69 -23.66
N SER A 208 9.53 -23.48 -22.66
CA SER A 208 10.94 -23.69 -22.30
C SER A 208 11.25 -25.14 -21.96
N SER A 209 12.47 -25.58 -22.21
CA SER A 209 12.92 -26.93 -21.85
C SER A 209 14.16 -26.84 -20.94
N PRO A 210 14.04 -27.07 -19.62
CA PRO A 210 15.21 -27.10 -18.75
C PRO A 210 16.01 -28.39 -18.97
N TRP A 211 17.29 -28.23 -19.27
CA TRP A 211 18.29 -29.28 -19.37
C TRP A 211 19.32 -29.10 -18.28
N THR A 212 19.59 -30.15 -17.50
CA THR A 212 20.68 -30.19 -16.52
C THR A 212 21.58 -31.37 -16.84
N SER A 213 22.88 -31.12 -16.96
CA SER A 213 23.89 -32.13 -17.26
C SER A 213 25.04 -32.06 -16.26
N PHE A 214 25.54 -33.23 -15.86
CA PHE A 214 26.66 -33.41 -14.90
C PHE A 214 26.53 -32.64 -13.58
N GLU A 215 25.32 -32.31 -13.12
CA GLU A 215 25.02 -31.48 -11.92
C GLU A 215 25.53 -30.02 -11.97
N TYR A 216 26.47 -29.67 -12.85
CA TYR A 216 27.06 -28.33 -12.96
C TYR A 216 26.53 -27.50 -14.14
N PHE A 217 26.06 -28.14 -15.21
CA PHE A 217 25.63 -27.43 -16.42
C PHE A 217 24.09 -27.34 -16.49
N LYS A 218 23.56 -26.11 -16.44
CA LYS A 218 22.12 -25.84 -16.53
C LYS A 218 21.84 -24.98 -17.77
N LEU A 219 21.06 -25.50 -18.70
CA LEU A 219 20.62 -24.83 -19.92
C LEU A 219 19.09 -24.80 -19.96
N ARG A 220 18.48 -23.67 -20.31
CA ARG A 220 17.01 -23.59 -20.47
C ARG A 220 16.69 -22.86 -21.78
N PRO A 221 16.73 -23.54 -22.94
CA PRO A 221 16.15 -23.00 -24.17
C PRO A 221 14.71 -22.55 -23.93
N ARG A 222 14.36 -21.37 -24.45
CA ARG A 222 13.01 -20.80 -24.42
C ARG A 222 12.66 -20.24 -25.79
N ILE A 223 11.42 -20.46 -26.20
CA ILE A 223 10.80 -19.77 -27.34
C ILE A 223 9.52 -19.13 -26.83
N GLY A 224 9.30 -17.88 -27.22
CA GLY A 224 8.24 -17.05 -26.66
C GLY A 224 7.58 -16.20 -27.72
N TYR A 225 6.31 -15.88 -27.50
CA TYR A 225 5.57 -14.91 -28.29
C TYR A 225 4.93 -13.88 -27.37
N HIS A 226 5.02 -12.60 -27.75
CA HIS A 226 4.47 -11.48 -26.99
C HIS A 226 3.62 -10.62 -27.92
N LEU A 227 2.36 -10.44 -27.55
CA LEU A 227 1.38 -9.62 -28.24
C LEU A 227 0.94 -8.47 -27.36
N PHE A 228 0.85 -7.29 -27.95
CA PHE A 228 0.24 -6.14 -27.30
C PHE A 228 -0.57 -5.32 -28.31
N HIS A 229 -1.67 -4.73 -27.83
CA HIS A 229 -2.51 -3.86 -28.62
C HIS A 229 -3.02 -2.69 -27.77
N TYR A 230 -3.15 -1.52 -28.38
CA TYR A 230 -3.56 -0.27 -27.74
C TYR A 230 -4.79 0.30 -28.43
N TRP A 231 -5.81 0.64 -27.65
CA TRP A 231 -6.95 1.44 -28.08
C TRP A 231 -6.89 2.81 -27.41
N TYR A 232 -7.05 3.86 -28.20
CA TYR A 232 -7.05 5.25 -27.73
C TYR A 232 -8.48 5.75 -27.60
N GLU A 233 -8.85 6.21 -26.41
CA GLU A 233 -10.12 6.86 -26.14
C GLU A 233 -9.87 8.27 -25.60
N ARG A 234 -10.67 9.22 -26.08
CA ARG A 234 -10.69 10.58 -25.56
C ARG A 234 -12.05 10.78 -24.91
N GLU A 235 -12.07 10.88 -23.58
CA GLU A 235 -13.30 11.21 -22.88
C GLU A 235 -13.67 12.66 -23.23
N ARG A 236 -14.92 12.89 -23.63
CA ARG A 236 -15.45 14.21 -24.00
C ARG A 236 -15.89 14.98 -22.77
#